data_AF-A0A229S8Q8-F1
#
_entry.id   AF-A0A229S8Q8-F1
#
_cell.length_a   1.000
_cell.length_b   1.000
_cell.length_c   1.000
_cell.angle_alpha   90.00
_cell.angle_beta   90.00
_cell.angle_gamma   90.00
#
_symmetry.space_group_name_H-M   'P 1'
#
loop_
_entity.id
_entity.type
_entity.pdbx_description
1 polymer ?
#
loop_
_entity_poly.entity_id
_entity_poly.type
_entity_poly.pdbx_seq_one_letter_code
_entity_poly.pdbx_strand_id
1 'polypeptide(L)'
;MLMTAGTLLLAGGAFPAHAQAVDIPSGCTGGAAPNPSVEQGSPPTGYKFNPAAPVPAGTPKSKHPRLSTAGGYQQDGGKYALISTPDKMVSTAYAAMKFVPGAVYTLTDWTGTNDVNLRRADAVGETGLRFYNASDKVVLENKLKVAHAVETDGKLARQDFEPSIAPASANSVKFFAATDHNWVMWDCVHLRIDSFSAKAEVRDPASGAWGATATLEAGTTANYRFTVTNDGTTTLTAVKVDDPYCDVQPTPIAALDAGKSATVTCDHKNVTEADNGHVSTVTVSSGKLPKKTSTTTIKVTPPPAIDEIGEFVWNDVDRNGLQDSAEPGVPGVKVTLKDASGTALGTLTTDADGKYRFTKLKDGIYQVCFDIGALPYTYTAKDAGDDAKDSDADPATGCTATTTVGPRKRTDLTLAAGLNAPTSKLGDFVWLDKDKDGLQGRDELGVPDVKVTLKDASAKEIGSTVTGPDGRYSFGSLLPGSYQVCFDVGSRQLTKSGAAKFDGTDSAADPATGCTPPAEPGVPEDLTRDAGLIEP
;
A
#
# COMPACT_ATOMS: atom_id res chain seq x y z
N MET A 1 45.55 -48.39 -2.23
CA MET A 1 45.54 -46.95 -1.89
C MET A 1 44.30 -46.38 -2.56
N LEU A 2 43.16 -46.09 -1.94
CA LEU A 2 42.70 -46.09 -0.55
C LEU A 2 41.31 -46.77 -0.53
N MET A 3 41.05 -47.56 0.50
CA MET A 3 39.69 -47.84 0.99
C MET A 3 39.18 -46.60 1.71
N THR A 4 37.88 -46.31 1.62
CA THR A 4 37.17 -45.58 2.68
C THR A 4 35.72 -46.07 2.79
N ALA A 5 35.39 -46.49 4.01
CA ALA A 5 34.09 -46.94 4.47
C ALA A 5 33.08 -45.79 4.60
N GLY A 6 31.79 -46.14 4.56
CA GLY A 6 30.68 -45.22 4.34
C GLY A 6 30.12 -44.46 5.55
N THR A 7 28.98 -43.81 5.32
CA THR A 7 27.94 -43.54 6.32
C THR A 7 26.62 -43.37 5.58
N LEU A 8 25.62 -44.15 5.98
CA LEU A 8 24.23 -44.11 5.53
C LEU A 8 23.52 -42.95 6.25
N LEU A 9 23.07 -41.92 5.52
CA LEU A 9 22.06 -40.98 6.02
C LEU A 9 20.77 -41.17 5.21
N LEU A 10 19.73 -41.66 5.88
CA LEU A 10 18.35 -41.56 5.41
C LEU A 10 17.90 -40.09 5.50
N ALA A 11 17.83 -39.41 4.36
CA ALA A 11 17.06 -38.18 4.21
C ALA A 11 15.77 -38.53 3.46
N GLY A 12 14.65 -38.50 4.19
CA GLY A 12 13.32 -38.73 3.65
C GLY A 12 12.98 -37.67 2.60
N GLY A 13 12.95 -38.09 1.33
CA GLY A 13 12.37 -37.30 0.26
C GLY A 13 10.88 -37.14 0.52
N ALA A 14 10.44 -35.93 0.80
CA ALA A 14 9.03 -35.56 0.71
C ALA A 14 8.67 -35.57 -0.78
N PHE A 15 8.20 -36.73 -1.25
CA PHE A 15 7.51 -36.80 -2.52
C PHE A 15 6.24 -35.93 -2.42
N PRO A 16 5.89 -35.14 -3.44
CA PRO A 16 4.57 -34.53 -3.49
C PRO A 16 3.55 -35.68 -3.40
N ALA A 17 2.73 -35.64 -2.35
CA ALA A 17 1.62 -36.58 -2.19
C ALA A 17 0.79 -36.51 -3.48
N HIS A 18 0.68 -37.64 -4.16
CA HIS A 18 -0.10 -37.76 -5.38
C HIS A 18 -1.54 -37.32 -5.08
N ALA A 19 -1.94 -36.16 -5.60
CA ALA A 19 -3.32 -35.91 -5.92
C ALA A 19 -3.62 -36.70 -7.20
N GLN A 20 -4.10 -37.93 -7.03
CA GLN A 20 -4.78 -38.69 -8.07
C GLN A 20 -6.14 -39.08 -7.52
N ALA A 21 -7.21 -38.66 -8.20
CA ALA A 21 -8.53 -39.20 -7.99
C ALA A 21 -8.45 -40.72 -8.25
N VAL A 22 -9.03 -41.53 -7.37
CA VAL A 22 -9.33 -42.89 -7.79
C VAL A 22 -10.57 -42.80 -8.66
N ASP A 23 -10.37 -42.95 -9.97
CA ASP A 23 -11.38 -43.44 -10.92
C ASP A 23 -12.14 -44.59 -10.26
N ILE A 24 -13.48 -44.58 -10.24
CA ILE A 24 -14.18 -45.85 -10.05
C ILE A 24 -15.37 -46.00 -10.99
N PRO A 25 -15.15 -46.74 -12.09
CA PRO A 25 -16.19 -47.59 -12.63
C PRO A 25 -15.67 -49.00 -12.96
N SER A 26 -15.88 -49.95 -12.03
CA SER A 26 -16.57 -51.22 -12.32
C SER A 26 -17.00 -51.89 -11.01
N GLY A 27 -18.28 -52.24 -10.87
CA GLY A 27 -18.81 -52.95 -9.69
C GLY A 27 -19.70 -52.05 -8.88
N CYS A 28 -19.25 -51.60 -7.71
CA CYS A 28 -19.85 -50.58 -6.85
C CYS A 28 -18.83 -50.28 -5.73
N THR A 29 -18.58 -49.01 -5.45
CA THR A 29 -17.75 -48.57 -4.31
C THR A 29 -18.24 -47.18 -3.90
N GLY A 30 -19.13 -47.15 -2.91
CA GLY A 30 -19.99 -46.03 -2.53
C GLY A 30 -19.27 -44.71 -2.25
N GLY A 31 -19.59 -43.71 -3.07
CA GLY A 31 -19.27 -42.30 -2.87
C GLY A 31 -20.44 -41.56 -2.21
N ALA A 32 -20.76 -41.96 -0.98
CA ALA A 32 -21.43 -41.19 0.06
C ALA A 32 -21.35 -42.03 1.35
N ALA A 33 -20.24 -41.84 2.07
CA ALA A 33 -19.66 -42.77 3.04
C ALA A 33 -19.29 -44.13 2.40
N PRO A 34 -18.12 -44.72 2.74
CA PRO A 34 -18.01 -46.17 2.61
C PRO A 34 -19.25 -46.78 3.27
N ASN A 35 -19.70 -47.94 2.81
CA ASN A 35 -20.54 -48.80 3.64
C ASN A 35 -19.60 -49.76 4.39
N PRO A 36 -18.85 -49.35 5.43
CA PRO A 36 -17.99 -50.26 6.19
C PRO A 36 -18.81 -51.17 7.11
N SER A 37 -20.13 -51.22 6.98
CA SER A 37 -20.99 -51.37 8.14
C SER A 37 -22.21 -52.24 7.87
N VAL A 38 -21.93 -53.44 7.38
CA VAL A 38 -22.97 -54.47 7.29
C VAL A 38 -22.57 -55.70 8.09
N GLU A 39 -22.70 -55.60 9.41
CA GLU A 39 -22.76 -56.77 10.29
C GLU A 39 -24.16 -57.43 10.23
N GLN A 40 -24.21 -58.75 10.43
CA GLN A 40 -25.45 -59.54 10.33
C GLN A 40 -26.53 -59.05 11.30
N GLY A 41 -27.76 -58.90 10.81
CA GLY A 41 -28.96 -58.83 11.67
C GLY A 41 -29.29 -57.47 12.30
N SER A 42 -28.55 -56.40 11.98
CA SER A 42 -28.85 -55.03 12.41
C SER A 42 -29.21 -54.12 11.22
N PRO A 43 -29.93 -53.00 11.43
CA PRO A 43 -30.14 -52.00 10.38
C PRO A 43 -28.79 -51.56 9.78
N PRO A 44 -28.74 -51.21 8.47
CA PRO A 44 -27.54 -50.67 7.87
C PRO A 44 -27.08 -49.44 8.67
N THR A 45 -25.82 -49.41 9.11
CA THR A 45 -25.32 -48.28 9.91
C THR A 45 -25.38 -46.99 9.09
N GLY A 46 -25.80 -45.89 9.73
CA GLY A 46 -26.01 -44.60 9.06
C GLY A 46 -27.42 -44.39 8.52
N TYR A 47 -28.26 -45.43 8.47
CA TYR A 47 -29.67 -45.30 8.11
C TYR A 47 -30.58 -45.16 9.33
N LYS A 48 -31.56 -44.25 9.24
CA LYS A 48 -32.69 -44.15 10.16
C LYS A 48 -33.90 -44.85 9.54
N PHE A 49 -34.55 -45.71 10.32
CA PHE A 49 -35.77 -46.42 9.91
C PHE A 49 -36.99 -45.80 10.56
N ASN A 50 -37.99 -45.45 9.75
CA ASN A 50 -39.30 -44.99 10.20
C ASN A 50 -40.35 -46.04 9.77
N PRO A 51 -40.70 -47.00 10.65
CA PRO A 51 -41.67 -48.05 10.32
C PRO A 51 -43.08 -47.50 10.20
N ALA A 52 -43.91 -48.16 9.37
CA ALA A 52 -45.34 -47.93 9.37
C ALA A 52 -45.97 -48.30 10.73
N ALA A 53 -46.78 -47.42 11.30
CA ALA A 53 -47.43 -47.62 12.60
C ALA A 53 -48.97 -47.76 12.47
N PRO A 54 -49.64 -48.54 13.34
CA PRO A 54 -49.16 -49.67 14.15
C PRO A 54 -49.27 -51.01 13.39
N VAL A 55 -48.44 -51.99 13.75
CA VAL A 55 -48.55 -53.37 13.26
C VAL A 55 -49.76 -54.04 13.91
N PRO A 56 -50.73 -54.60 13.15
CA PRO A 56 -51.89 -55.28 13.73
C PRO A 56 -51.51 -56.43 14.67
N ALA A 57 -52.24 -56.58 15.77
CA ALA A 57 -52.05 -57.68 16.72
C ALA A 57 -52.20 -59.04 16.01
N GLY A 58 -51.26 -59.96 16.24
CA GLY A 58 -51.23 -61.28 15.58
C GLY A 58 -50.47 -61.33 14.25
N THR A 59 -49.94 -60.22 13.74
CA THR A 59 -49.08 -60.22 12.54
C THR A 59 -47.83 -61.07 12.79
N PRO A 60 -47.52 -62.09 11.96
CA PRO A 60 -46.29 -62.87 12.09
C PRO A 60 -45.04 -61.98 12.07
N LYS A 61 -44.04 -62.26 12.92
CA LYS A 61 -42.78 -61.49 12.98
C LYS A 61 -42.09 -61.33 11.62
N SER A 62 -42.23 -62.33 10.73
CA SER A 62 -41.70 -62.29 9.36
C SER A 62 -42.35 -61.24 8.46
N LYS A 63 -43.54 -60.74 8.83
CA LYS A 63 -44.28 -59.69 8.13
C LYS A 63 -44.22 -58.34 8.84
N HIS A 64 -43.42 -58.19 9.91
CA HIS A 64 -43.26 -56.88 10.56
C HIS A 64 -42.43 -55.94 9.67
N PRO A 65 -42.73 -54.62 9.67
CA PRO A 65 -41.86 -53.64 9.05
C PRO A 65 -40.44 -53.78 9.56
N ARG A 66 -39.46 -53.83 8.66
CA ARG A 66 -38.05 -53.93 9.03
C ARG A 66 -37.16 -53.24 8.02
N LEU A 67 -36.04 -52.75 8.53
CA LEU A 67 -34.87 -52.37 7.76
C LEU A 67 -33.76 -53.34 8.14
N SER A 68 -33.20 -54.02 7.14
CA SER A 68 -32.21 -55.07 7.33
C SER A 68 -31.19 -55.07 6.21
N THR A 69 -30.18 -55.91 6.35
CA THR A 69 -29.26 -56.23 5.28
C THR A 69 -29.34 -57.71 4.94
N ALA A 70 -29.26 -58.03 3.66
CA ALA A 70 -29.34 -59.40 3.17
C ALA A 70 -28.30 -59.64 2.06
N GLY A 71 -28.00 -60.90 1.79
CA GLY A 71 -27.13 -61.33 0.69
C GLY A 71 -27.93 -62.05 -0.39
N GLY A 72 -27.44 -62.08 -1.63
CA GLY A 72 -28.00 -62.92 -2.70
C GLY A 72 -28.39 -62.22 -4.01
N TYR A 73 -28.40 -60.90 -4.08
CA TYR A 73 -28.68 -60.15 -5.32
C TYR A 73 -27.70 -58.96 -5.38
N GLN A 74 -26.71 -59.01 -6.28
CA GLN A 74 -25.47 -58.22 -6.15
C GLN A 74 -25.04 -57.55 -7.47
N GLN A 75 -24.41 -56.38 -7.35
CA GLN A 75 -23.66 -55.73 -8.44
C GLN A 75 -22.13 -55.92 -8.29
N ASP A 76 -21.60 -56.10 -7.08
CA ASP A 76 -20.15 -56.04 -6.78
C ASP A 76 -19.62 -57.11 -5.79
N GLY A 77 -20.46 -58.03 -5.30
CA GLY A 77 -20.06 -58.98 -4.26
C GLY A 77 -20.47 -58.58 -2.82
N GLY A 78 -21.00 -57.37 -2.62
CA GLY A 78 -21.36 -56.78 -1.32
C GLY A 78 -22.77 -57.09 -0.81
N LYS A 79 -23.12 -56.58 0.38
CA LYS A 79 -24.47 -56.74 0.96
C LYS A 79 -25.33 -55.53 0.61
N TYR A 80 -26.60 -55.77 0.27
CA TYR A 80 -27.58 -54.72 -0.01
C TYR A 80 -28.39 -54.36 1.23
N ALA A 81 -28.99 -53.16 1.21
CA ALA A 81 -29.99 -52.76 2.18
C ALA A 81 -31.39 -53.15 1.69
N LEU A 82 -32.24 -53.62 2.60
CA LEU A 82 -33.60 -54.04 2.33
C LEU A 82 -34.56 -53.42 3.33
N ILE A 83 -35.57 -52.74 2.82
CA ILE A 83 -36.74 -52.29 3.57
C ILE A 83 -37.93 -53.16 3.18
N SER A 84 -38.69 -53.64 4.16
CA SER A 84 -39.92 -54.40 3.93
C SER A 84 -41.04 -53.95 4.85
N THR A 85 -42.28 -54.08 4.38
CA THR A 85 -43.49 -53.64 5.10
C THR A 85 -44.71 -54.48 4.70
N PRO A 86 -45.76 -54.59 5.54
CA PRO A 86 -47.04 -55.14 5.14
C PRO A 86 -47.71 -54.35 4.00
N ASP A 87 -48.51 -55.02 3.19
CA ASP A 87 -49.34 -54.39 2.15
C ASP A 87 -50.11 -53.17 2.66
N LYS A 88 -50.04 -52.08 1.90
CA LYS A 88 -50.73 -50.79 2.11
C LYS A 88 -50.22 -49.98 3.30
N MET A 89 -49.06 -50.33 3.86
CA MET A 89 -48.47 -49.64 5.01
C MET A 89 -47.10 -49.08 4.64
N VAL A 90 -46.95 -47.76 4.53
CA VAL A 90 -45.70 -47.13 4.07
C VAL A 90 -44.64 -47.11 5.18
N SER A 91 -43.50 -47.75 4.93
CA SER A 91 -42.28 -47.61 5.74
C SER A 91 -41.22 -46.85 4.96
N THR A 92 -40.32 -46.12 5.65
CA THR A 92 -39.22 -45.40 4.98
C THR A 92 -37.90 -45.54 5.72
N ALA A 93 -36.82 -45.70 4.97
CA ALA A 93 -35.44 -45.63 5.44
C ALA A 93 -34.77 -44.36 4.88
N TYR A 94 -33.92 -43.71 5.68
CA TYR A 94 -33.24 -42.47 5.32
C TYR A 94 -31.76 -42.48 5.68
N ALA A 95 -30.92 -41.90 4.84
CA ALA A 95 -29.52 -41.59 5.16
C ALA A 95 -29.23 -40.11 4.93
N ALA A 96 -28.58 -39.46 5.90
CA ALA A 96 -28.16 -38.07 5.75
C ALA A 96 -27.02 -37.97 4.73
N MET A 97 -27.08 -36.95 3.86
CA MET A 97 -26.10 -36.71 2.81
C MET A 97 -25.38 -35.37 3.04
N LYS A 98 -24.17 -35.20 2.48
CA LYS A 98 -23.44 -33.92 2.53
C LYS A 98 -24.33 -32.83 1.90
N PHE A 99 -24.58 -31.77 2.64
CA PHE A 99 -25.37 -30.64 2.17
C PHE A 99 -24.48 -29.41 1.93
N VAL A 100 -24.56 -28.87 0.72
CA VAL A 100 -23.97 -27.61 0.27
C VAL A 100 -25.10 -26.72 -0.29
N PRO A 101 -25.31 -25.50 0.25
CA PRO A 101 -26.37 -24.59 -0.20
C PRO A 101 -26.27 -24.20 -1.68
N GLY A 102 -27.36 -24.35 -2.42
CA GLY A 102 -27.44 -24.00 -3.85
C GLY A 102 -26.56 -24.84 -4.78
N ALA A 103 -26.01 -25.96 -4.29
CA ALA A 103 -25.26 -26.91 -5.09
C ALA A 103 -26.18 -27.71 -6.04
N VAL A 104 -25.57 -28.28 -7.08
CA VAL A 104 -26.23 -29.24 -7.98
C VAL A 104 -25.94 -30.66 -7.50
N TYR A 105 -26.98 -31.45 -7.31
CA TYR A 105 -26.93 -32.83 -6.85
C TYR A 105 -27.35 -33.77 -7.98
N THR A 106 -26.53 -34.78 -8.24
CA THR A 106 -26.87 -35.90 -9.12
C THR A 106 -26.76 -37.19 -8.32
N LEU A 107 -27.87 -37.91 -8.20
CA LEU A 107 -27.94 -39.20 -7.53
C LEU A 107 -27.93 -40.31 -8.60
N THR A 108 -27.16 -41.35 -8.33
CA THR A 108 -27.29 -42.65 -8.99
C THR A 108 -27.41 -43.70 -7.90
N ASP A 109 -28.35 -44.63 -8.02
CA ASP A 109 -28.46 -45.80 -7.14
C ASP A 109 -28.80 -47.07 -7.94
N TRP A 110 -28.70 -48.23 -7.31
CA TRP A 110 -29.10 -49.50 -7.90
C TRP A 110 -30.22 -50.10 -7.06
N THR A 111 -31.36 -50.36 -7.66
CA THR A 111 -32.58 -50.74 -6.92
C THR A 111 -33.31 -51.93 -7.54
N GLY A 112 -34.16 -52.55 -6.73
CA GLY A 112 -35.01 -53.66 -7.17
C GLY A 112 -36.09 -54.01 -6.16
N THR A 113 -37.13 -54.71 -6.62
CA THR A 113 -38.26 -55.16 -5.79
C THR A 113 -38.68 -56.60 -6.13
N ASN A 114 -39.55 -57.19 -5.30
CA ASN A 114 -40.13 -58.53 -5.52
C ASN A 114 -41.39 -58.55 -6.39
N ASP A 115 -41.86 -57.39 -6.86
CA ASP A 115 -43.10 -57.34 -7.61
C ASP A 115 -42.88 -57.75 -9.07
N VAL A 116 -43.06 -59.04 -9.35
CA VAL A 116 -42.96 -59.64 -10.69
C VAL A 116 -43.88 -59.03 -11.73
N ASN A 117 -44.92 -58.31 -11.31
CA ASN A 117 -45.86 -57.70 -12.23
C ASN A 117 -45.64 -56.19 -12.38
N LEU A 118 -45.00 -55.50 -11.41
CA LEU A 118 -44.88 -54.03 -11.36
C LEU A 118 -46.22 -53.28 -11.59
N ARG A 119 -47.36 -53.99 -11.52
CA ARG A 119 -48.66 -53.59 -12.09
C ARG A 119 -49.50 -52.74 -11.15
N ARG A 120 -49.15 -52.69 -9.86
CA ARG A 120 -49.80 -51.75 -8.93
C ARG A 120 -49.26 -50.36 -9.20
N ALA A 121 -49.93 -49.63 -10.08
CA ALA A 121 -49.66 -48.22 -10.35
C ALA A 121 -49.71 -47.37 -9.06
N ASP A 122 -50.44 -47.83 -8.04
CA ASP A 122 -50.62 -47.22 -6.73
C ASP A 122 -49.58 -47.66 -5.68
N ALA A 123 -48.75 -48.68 -5.93
CA ALA A 123 -47.73 -49.11 -4.97
C ALA A 123 -46.61 -48.08 -4.84
N VAL A 124 -46.19 -47.87 -3.59
CA VAL A 124 -45.00 -47.12 -3.21
C VAL A 124 -43.82 -48.10 -3.20
N GLY A 125 -42.91 -47.90 -4.14
CA GLY A 125 -41.59 -48.52 -4.19
C GLY A 125 -40.68 -47.48 -4.80
N GLU A 126 -40.13 -46.60 -3.99
CA GLU A 126 -39.48 -45.37 -4.46
C GLU A 126 -38.15 -45.16 -3.75
N THR A 127 -37.15 -44.70 -4.49
CA THR A 127 -35.91 -44.16 -3.94
C THR A 127 -35.70 -42.74 -4.43
N GLY A 128 -34.85 -41.98 -3.73
CA GLY A 128 -34.49 -40.65 -4.18
C GLY A 128 -33.86 -39.75 -3.13
N LEU A 129 -33.81 -38.45 -3.46
CA LEU A 129 -33.33 -37.40 -2.57
C LEU A 129 -34.50 -36.54 -2.06
N ARG A 130 -34.48 -36.23 -0.78
CA ARG A 130 -35.35 -35.24 -0.15
C ARG A 130 -34.51 -34.14 0.47
N PHE A 131 -34.87 -32.90 0.17
CA PHE A 131 -34.32 -31.70 0.79
C PHE A 131 -35.27 -31.21 1.88
N TYR A 132 -34.70 -30.81 3.01
CA TYR A 132 -35.44 -30.37 4.18
C TYR A 132 -35.01 -28.98 4.59
N ASN A 133 -35.95 -28.14 5.03
CA ASN A 133 -35.62 -26.86 5.64
C ASN A 133 -35.17 -27.00 7.11
N ALA A 134 -34.87 -25.87 7.76
CA ALA A 134 -34.46 -25.83 9.16
C ALA A 134 -35.49 -26.42 10.16
N SER A 135 -36.76 -26.55 9.78
CA SER A 135 -37.81 -27.17 10.59
C SER A 135 -38.08 -28.63 10.22
N ASP A 136 -37.15 -29.28 9.51
CA ASP A 136 -37.28 -30.67 9.02
C ASP A 136 -38.50 -30.91 8.10
N LYS A 137 -39.05 -29.86 7.47
CA LYS A 137 -40.10 -30.00 6.45
C LYS A 137 -39.47 -30.23 5.07
N VAL A 138 -40.01 -31.19 4.32
CA VAL A 138 -39.61 -31.44 2.93
C VAL A 138 -39.91 -30.20 2.07
N VAL A 139 -38.90 -29.70 1.36
CA VAL A 139 -38.99 -28.55 0.44
C VAL A 139 -38.76 -28.91 -1.01
N LEU A 140 -38.08 -30.02 -1.28
CA LEU A 140 -37.93 -30.62 -2.60
C LEU A 140 -37.77 -32.13 -2.44
N GLU A 141 -38.41 -32.90 -3.32
CA GLU A 141 -38.33 -34.35 -3.37
C GLU A 141 -38.10 -34.75 -4.83
N ASN A 142 -36.96 -35.40 -5.09
CA ASN A 142 -36.64 -35.98 -6.40
C ASN A 142 -36.61 -37.49 -6.21
N LYS A 143 -37.57 -38.16 -6.81
CA LYS A 143 -37.78 -39.59 -6.60
C LYS A 143 -38.10 -40.32 -7.88
N LEU A 144 -37.74 -41.58 -7.92
CA LEU A 144 -38.09 -42.49 -9.00
C LEU A 144 -38.75 -43.73 -8.42
N LYS A 145 -39.70 -44.29 -9.17
CA LYS A 145 -40.22 -45.62 -8.86
C LYS A 145 -39.16 -46.66 -9.16
N VAL A 146 -39.01 -47.64 -8.28
CA VAL A 146 -38.22 -48.84 -8.50
C VAL A 146 -38.91 -49.62 -9.61
N ALA A 147 -38.26 -49.68 -10.77
CA ALA A 147 -38.85 -50.21 -12.00
C ALA A 147 -38.35 -51.62 -12.36
N HIS A 148 -37.56 -52.25 -11.48
CA HIS A 148 -36.94 -53.54 -11.75
C HIS A 148 -37.38 -54.61 -10.75
N ALA A 149 -37.84 -55.75 -11.27
CA ALA A 149 -38.24 -56.90 -10.50
C ALA A 149 -37.06 -57.89 -10.42
N VAL A 150 -36.46 -58.04 -9.24
CA VAL A 150 -35.24 -58.83 -9.03
C VAL A 150 -35.48 -60.31 -9.31
N GLU A 151 -36.71 -60.82 -9.15
CA GLU A 151 -37.05 -62.22 -9.47
C GLU A 151 -36.87 -62.56 -10.97
N THR A 152 -36.81 -61.55 -11.85
CA THR A 152 -36.67 -61.77 -13.30
C THR A 152 -35.25 -62.18 -13.71
N ASP A 153 -34.22 -61.65 -13.06
CA ASP A 153 -32.83 -61.82 -13.48
C ASP A 153 -31.82 -61.94 -12.32
N GLY A 154 -32.28 -61.82 -11.08
CA GLY A 154 -31.46 -61.87 -9.87
C GLY A 154 -30.55 -60.64 -9.67
N LYS A 155 -30.82 -59.50 -10.32
CA LYS A 155 -29.96 -58.31 -10.27
C LYS A 155 -30.73 -57.06 -9.85
N LEU A 156 -29.98 -56.05 -9.38
CA LEU A 156 -30.48 -54.69 -9.20
C LEU A 156 -30.29 -53.90 -10.50
N ALA A 157 -31.17 -52.96 -10.78
CA ALA A 157 -31.05 -52.06 -11.94
C ALA A 157 -30.59 -50.67 -11.52
N ARG A 158 -29.72 -50.06 -12.33
CA ARG A 158 -29.27 -48.68 -12.16
C ARG A 158 -30.43 -47.70 -12.34
N GLN A 159 -30.58 -46.73 -11.44
CA GLN A 159 -31.41 -45.55 -11.63
C GLN A 159 -30.54 -44.30 -11.59
N ASP A 160 -30.66 -43.48 -12.63
CA ASP A 160 -30.04 -42.17 -12.68
C ASP A 160 -31.11 -41.09 -12.46
N PHE A 161 -30.84 -40.21 -11.50
CA PHE A 161 -31.72 -39.10 -11.18
C PHE A 161 -31.27 -37.86 -11.94
N GLU A 162 -32.24 -37.12 -12.46
CA GLU A 162 -31.97 -35.82 -13.07
C GLU A 162 -31.28 -34.87 -12.08
N PRO A 163 -30.28 -34.09 -12.52
CA PRO A 163 -29.61 -33.12 -11.66
C PRO A 163 -30.61 -32.16 -11.01
N SER A 164 -30.42 -31.92 -9.71
CA SER A 164 -31.30 -31.07 -8.92
C SER A 164 -30.54 -30.00 -8.18
N ILE A 165 -31.03 -28.77 -8.24
CA ILE A 165 -30.45 -27.64 -7.50
C ILE A 165 -31.04 -27.63 -6.10
N ALA A 166 -30.20 -27.58 -5.07
CA ALA A 166 -30.68 -27.40 -3.70
C ALA A 166 -31.49 -26.09 -3.57
N PRO A 167 -32.75 -26.15 -3.10
CA PRO A 167 -33.55 -24.96 -2.86
C PRO A 167 -32.87 -24.03 -1.85
N ALA A 168 -33.04 -22.72 -2.01
CA ALA A 168 -32.50 -21.74 -1.07
C ALA A 168 -33.03 -21.91 0.37
N SER A 169 -34.21 -22.51 0.53
CA SER A 169 -34.83 -22.83 1.82
C SER A 169 -34.37 -24.16 2.43
N ALA A 170 -33.55 -24.94 1.75
CA ALA A 170 -33.04 -26.21 2.26
C ALA A 170 -31.85 -25.99 3.21
N ASN A 171 -31.76 -26.82 4.25
CA ASN A 171 -30.67 -26.88 5.21
C ASN A 171 -30.05 -28.27 5.31
N SER A 172 -30.72 -29.30 4.79
CA SER A 172 -30.18 -30.66 4.73
C SER A 172 -30.76 -31.43 3.54
N VAL A 173 -30.08 -32.51 3.15
CA VAL A 173 -30.53 -33.46 2.15
C VAL A 173 -30.39 -34.88 2.71
N LYS A 174 -31.37 -35.74 2.42
CA LYS A 174 -31.36 -37.15 2.79
C LYS A 174 -31.66 -37.99 1.56
N PHE A 175 -30.92 -39.07 1.36
CA PHE A 175 -31.39 -40.17 0.54
C PHE A 175 -32.52 -40.88 1.28
N PHE A 176 -33.49 -41.40 0.54
CA PHE A 176 -34.55 -42.23 1.10
C PHE A 176 -34.88 -43.42 0.22
N ALA A 177 -35.36 -44.48 0.86
CA ALA A 177 -36.02 -45.62 0.22
C ALA A 177 -37.35 -45.88 0.95
N ALA A 178 -38.44 -45.98 0.19
CA ALA A 178 -39.79 -46.17 0.72
C ALA A 178 -40.47 -47.34 0.05
N THR A 179 -41.26 -48.09 0.82
CA THR A 179 -42.12 -49.14 0.30
C THR A 179 -43.45 -49.19 1.05
N ASP A 180 -44.54 -49.55 0.39
CA ASP A 180 -45.85 -49.90 0.97
C ASP A 180 -46.29 -51.35 0.71
N HIS A 181 -45.45 -52.13 0.03
CA HIS A 181 -45.75 -53.50 -0.36
C HIS A 181 -44.48 -54.33 -0.56
N ASN A 182 -44.45 -55.52 0.04
CA ASN A 182 -43.31 -56.44 -0.01
C ASN A 182 -42.00 -55.80 0.47
N TRP A 183 -41.06 -55.59 -0.45
CA TRP A 183 -39.75 -55.06 -0.16
C TRP A 183 -39.15 -54.26 -1.31
N VAL A 184 -38.32 -53.29 -0.94
CA VAL A 184 -37.41 -52.56 -1.83
C VAL A 184 -35.99 -52.84 -1.37
N MET A 185 -35.14 -53.12 -2.34
CA MET A 185 -33.71 -53.31 -2.16
C MET A 185 -32.95 -52.19 -2.85
N TRP A 186 -31.87 -51.74 -2.23
CA TRP A 186 -30.96 -50.81 -2.85
C TRP A 186 -29.51 -51.07 -2.46
N ASP A 187 -28.63 -50.66 -3.37
CA ASP A 187 -27.19 -50.65 -3.18
C ASP A 187 -26.58 -49.47 -3.96
N CYS A 188 -25.29 -49.19 -3.73
CA CYS A 188 -24.48 -48.33 -4.59
C CYS A 188 -25.00 -46.89 -4.73
N VAL A 189 -25.53 -46.31 -3.64
CA VAL A 189 -25.99 -44.92 -3.59
C VAL A 189 -24.80 -43.97 -3.79
N HIS A 190 -24.72 -43.35 -4.96
CA HIS A 190 -23.65 -42.45 -5.35
C HIS A 190 -24.18 -41.02 -5.50
N LEU A 191 -23.60 -40.09 -4.74
CA LEU A 191 -24.01 -38.69 -4.76
C LEU A 191 -22.89 -37.80 -5.30
N ARG A 192 -23.13 -37.24 -6.49
CA ARG A 192 -22.30 -36.18 -7.04
C ARG A 192 -22.81 -34.83 -6.57
N ILE A 193 -21.92 -33.99 -6.05
CA ILE A 193 -22.22 -32.62 -5.62
C ILE A 193 -21.29 -31.68 -6.37
N ASP A 194 -21.86 -30.79 -7.17
CA ASP A 194 -21.08 -29.79 -7.90
C ASP A 194 -21.42 -28.40 -7.33
N SER A 195 -20.41 -27.73 -6.78
CA SER A 195 -20.55 -26.42 -6.13
C SER A 195 -19.21 -25.72 -5.97
N PHE A 196 -19.25 -24.39 -5.94
CA PHE A 196 -18.10 -23.55 -5.58
C PHE A 196 -18.56 -22.32 -4.79
N SER A 197 -17.61 -21.75 -4.06
CA SER A 197 -17.71 -20.44 -3.41
C SER A 197 -16.65 -19.50 -3.98
N ALA A 198 -16.94 -18.20 -3.91
CA ALA A 198 -16.09 -17.15 -4.45
C ALA A 198 -15.93 -16.03 -3.41
N LYS A 199 -14.71 -15.53 -3.26
CA LYS A 199 -14.36 -14.38 -2.42
C LYS A 199 -13.57 -13.37 -3.25
N ALA A 200 -14.07 -12.15 -3.33
CA ALA A 200 -13.34 -11.01 -3.89
C ALA A 200 -12.74 -10.16 -2.77
N GLU A 201 -11.53 -9.69 -3.00
CA GLU A 201 -10.81 -8.79 -2.11
C GLU A 201 -10.07 -7.73 -2.94
N VAL A 202 -9.93 -6.53 -2.40
CA VAL A 202 -9.11 -5.45 -2.93
C VAL A 202 -7.97 -5.15 -1.96
N ARG A 203 -6.80 -4.81 -2.49
CA ARG A 203 -5.63 -4.49 -1.68
C ARG A 203 -5.63 -3.03 -1.26
N ASP A 204 -5.49 -2.80 0.04
CA ASP A 204 -5.23 -1.47 0.58
C ASP A 204 -3.74 -1.13 0.43
N PRO A 205 -3.35 -0.07 -0.29
CA PRO A 205 -1.97 0.23 -0.59
C PRO A 205 -1.19 0.73 0.63
N ALA A 206 -1.84 1.36 1.59
CA ALA A 206 -1.19 1.91 2.79
C ALA A 206 -0.78 0.79 3.76
N SER A 207 -1.66 -0.18 3.99
CA SER A 207 -1.41 -1.31 4.90
C SER A 207 -0.88 -2.55 4.18
N GLY A 208 -1.09 -2.66 2.88
CA GLY A 208 -0.84 -3.86 2.09
C GLY A 208 -1.83 -5.00 2.30
N ALA A 209 -2.86 -4.80 3.13
CA ALA A 209 -3.85 -5.81 3.49
C ALA A 209 -4.87 -6.04 2.38
N TRP A 210 -5.42 -7.26 2.33
CA TRP A 210 -6.51 -7.63 1.43
C TRP A 210 -7.82 -7.66 2.20
N GLY A 211 -8.87 -7.02 1.66
CA GLY A 211 -10.17 -6.98 2.33
C GLY A 211 -11.32 -6.71 1.37
N ALA A 212 -12.53 -6.67 1.91
CA ALA A 212 -13.74 -6.29 1.15
C ALA A 212 -13.75 -4.81 0.77
N THR A 213 -12.89 -4.00 1.39
CA THR A 213 -12.77 -2.56 1.13
C THR A 213 -11.32 -2.11 1.19
N ALA A 214 -10.94 -1.14 0.36
CA ALA A 214 -9.64 -0.46 0.38
C ALA A 214 -9.81 1.04 0.16
N THR A 215 -8.91 1.84 0.74
CA THR A 215 -8.81 3.28 0.42
C THR A 215 -7.66 3.50 -0.55
N LEU A 216 -7.94 4.14 -1.69
CA LEU A 216 -7.00 4.40 -2.78
C LEU A 216 -6.89 5.91 -3.01
N GLU A 217 -5.73 6.38 -3.44
CA GLU A 217 -5.57 7.75 -3.92
C GLU A 217 -5.90 7.82 -5.41
N ALA A 218 -6.54 8.90 -5.86
CA ALA A 218 -6.79 9.12 -7.28
C ALA A 218 -5.47 9.12 -8.09
N GLY A 219 -5.49 8.50 -9.26
CA GLY A 219 -4.32 8.24 -10.11
C GLY A 219 -3.60 6.93 -9.82
N THR A 220 -3.96 6.19 -8.76
CA THR A 220 -3.34 4.90 -8.43
C THR A 220 -4.04 3.71 -9.12
N THR A 221 -3.62 2.49 -8.80
CA THR A 221 -4.19 1.24 -9.35
C THR A 221 -4.92 0.47 -8.24
N ALA A 222 -6.14 0.02 -8.51
CA ALA A 222 -6.85 -0.94 -7.67
C ALA A 222 -6.39 -2.37 -8.02
N ASN A 223 -5.83 -3.10 -7.05
CA ASN A 223 -5.45 -4.49 -7.22
C ASN A 223 -6.51 -5.40 -6.59
N TYR A 224 -7.05 -6.34 -7.37
CA TYR A 224 -8.06 -7.29 -6.94
C TYR A 224 -7.51 -8.71 -6.85
N ARG A 225 -8.04 -9.46 -5.89
CA ARG A 225 -7.78 -10.88 -5.67
C ARG A 225 -9.09 -11.63 -5.56
N PHE A 226 -9.22 -12.68 -6.35
CA PHE A 226 -10.40 -13.54 -6.37
C PHE A 226 -9.99 -14.95 -5.97
N THR A 227 -10.58 -15.46 -4.90
CA THR A 227 -10.37 -16.83 -4.44
C THR A 227 -11.61 -17.65 -4.74
N VAL A 228 -11.46 -18.72 -5.49
CA VAL A 228 -12.52 -19.70 -5.78
C VAL A 228 -12.20 -20.99 -5.05
N THR A 229 -13.18 -21.51 -4.31
CA THR A 229 -13.06 -22.80 -3.59
C THR A 229 -14.08 -23.78 -4.15
N ASN A 230 -13.64 -24.98 -4.48
CA ASN A 230 -14.53 -26.07 -4.87
C ASN A 230 -15.09 -26.77 -3.62
N ASP A 231 -16.34 -26.49 -3.30
CA ASP A 231 -17.04 -27.04 -2.13
C ASP A 231 -17.72 -28.39 -2.43
N GLY A 232 -17.70 -28.81 -3.70
CA GLY A 232 -18.32 -30.03 -4.20
C GLY A 232 -17.55 -31.31 -3.89
N THR A 233 -17.81 -32.34 -4.69
CA THR A 233 -17.15 -33.64 -4.65
C THR A 233 -16.49 -34.02 -5.98
N THR A 234 -16.66 -33.21 -7.04
CA THR A 234 -15.99 -33.43 -8.33
C THR A 234 -15.11 -32.28 -8.75
N THR A 235 -14.11 -32.58 -9.58
CA THR A 235 -13.23 -31.57 -10.17
C THR A 235 -14.01 -30.66 -11.09
N LEU A 236 -13.93 -29.35 -10.83
CA LEU A 236 -14.48 -28.32 -11.70
C LEU A 236 -13.49 -28.05 -12.83
N THR A 237 -14.00 -27.70 -14.01
CA THR A 237 -13.18 -27.38 -15.18
C THR A 237 -13.59 -26.05 -15.78
N ALA A 238 -12.63 -25.34 -16.37
CA ALA A 238 -12.82 -24.05 -17.03
C ALA A 238 -13.58 -23.04 -16.14
N VAL A 239 -13.14 -22.86 -14.90
CA VAL A 239 -13.74 -21.89 -13.98
C VAL A 239 -13.34 -20.50 -14.43
N LYS A 240 -14.32 -19.73 -14.90
CA LYS A 240 -14.15 -18.35 -15.37
C LYS A 240 -14.45 -17.38 -14.23
N VAL A 241 -13.52 -16.45 -14.00
CA VAL A 241 -13.67 -15.29 -13.10
C VAL A 241 -13.76 -14.05 -13.99
N ASP A 242 -14.86 -13.34 -13.91
CA ASP A 242 -15.18 -12.21 -14.79
C ASP A 242 -15.60 -11.01 -13.93
N ASP A 243 -14.79 -9.96 -13.91
CA ASP A 243 -15.12 -8.70 -13.23
C ASP A 243 -14.98 -7.56 -14.26
N PRO A 244 -16.10 -6.93 -14.66
CA PRO A 244 -16.10 -5.87 -15.68
C PRO A 244 -15.20 -4.67 -15.37
N TYR A 245 -14.81 -4.48 -14.11
CA TYR A 245 -13.94 -3.39 -13.70
C TYR A 245 -12.45 -3.70 -13.90
N CYS A 246 -12.06 -4.96 -14.11
CA CYS A 246 -10.69 -5.31 -14.45
C CYS A 246 -10.31 -4.80 -15.86
N ASP A 247 -9.13 -4.18 -15.99
CA ASP A 247 -8.57 -3.77 -17.29
C ASP A 247 -8.32 -4.98 -18.19
N VAL A 248 -7.85 -6.07 -17.59
CA VAL A 248 -7.60 -7.35 -18.25
C VAL A 248 -8.23 -8.46 -17.40
N GLN A 249 -9.07 -9.28 -18.03
CA GLN A 249 -9.71 -10.39 -17.36
C GLN A 249 -8.70 -11.48 -16.96
N PRO A 250 -8.81 -12.08 -15.77
CA PRO A 250 -7.99 -13.20 -15.38
C PRO A 250 -8.12 -14.38 -16.34
N THR A 251 -7.05 -15.15 -16.50
CA THR A 251 -7.11 -16.42 -17.24
C THR A 251 -8.00 -17.41 -16.48
N PRO A 252 -8.90 -18.14 -17.17
CA PRO A 252 -9.72 -19.16 -16.53
C PRO A 252 -8.90 -20.23 -15.81
N ILE A 253 -9.38 -20.70 -14.65
CA ILE A 253 -8.77 -21.81 -13.93
C ILE A 253 -9.15 -23.11 -14.67
N ALA A 254 -8.16 -23.78 -15.26
CA ALA A 254 -8.39 -24.92 -16.13
C ALA A 254 -9.08 -26.10 -15.40
N ALA A 255 -8.62 -26.42 -14.19
CA ALA A 255 -9.19 -27.46 -13.34
C ALA A 255 -9.04 -27.08 -11.86
N LEU A 256 -10.04 -27.44 -11.04
CA LEU A 256 -10.03 -27.22 -9.60
C LEU A 256 -10.64 -28.44 -8.89
N ASP A 257 -9.79 -29.26 -8.26
CA ASP A 257 -10.20 -30.47 -7.56
C ASP A 257 -11.07 -30.19 -6.33
N ALA A 258 -11.85 -31.19 -5.92
CA ALA A 258 -12.74 -31.09 -4.76
C ALA A 258 -11.97 -30.69 -3.49
N GLY A 259 -12.50 -29.71 -2.76
CA GLY A 259 -11.91 -29.18 -1.53
C GLY A 259 -10.67 -28.29 -1.74
N LYS A 260 -10.28 -28.01 -2.99
CA LYS A 260 -9.16 -27.09 -3.29
C LYS A 260 -9.66 -25.67 -3.54
N SER A 261 -8.76 -24.72 -3.34
CA SER A 261 -8.95 -23.33 -3.68
C SER A 261 -7.90 -22.88 -4.68
N ALA A 262 -8.29 -21.96 -5.57
CA ALA A 262 -7.39 -21.28 -6.48
C ALA A 262 -7.61 -19.77 -6.38
N THR A 263 -6.54 -19.02 -6.58
CA THR A 263 -6.56 -17.56 -6.53
C THR A 263 -6.09 -17.00 -7.86
N VAL A 264 -6.81 -16.01 -8.36
CA VAL A 264 -6.43 -15.20 -9.52
C VAL A 264 -6.50 -13.72 -9.15
N THR A 265 -5.76 -12.88 -9.85
CA THR A 265 -5.70 -11.44 -9.61
C THR A 265 -5.98 -10.66 -10.89
N CYS A 266 -6.48 -9.44 -10.75
CA CYS A 266 -6.57 -8.48 -11.83
C CYS A 266 -6.33 -7.07 -11.28
N ASP A 267 -6.14 -6.12 -12.19
CA ASP A 267 -5.92 -4.72 -11.85
C ASP A 267 -6.91 -3.82 -12.59
N HIS A 268 -7.20 -2.66 -11.99
CA HIS A 268 -7.82 -1.52 -12.64
C HIS A 268 -6.98 -0.27 -12.40
N LYS A 269 -6.38 0.27 -13.47
CA LYS A 269 -5.43 1.38 -13.39
C LYS A 269 -6.13 2.73 -13.43
N ASN A 270 -5.45 3.74 -12.89
CA ASN A 270 -5.84 5.15 -12.96
C ASN A 270 -7.22 5.42 -12.33
N VAL A 271 -7.45 4.93 -11.12
CA VAL A 271 -8.70 5.23 -10.38
C VAL A 271 -8.88 6.73 -10.23
N THR A 272 -10.11 7.21 -10.36
CA THR A 272 -10.45 8.64 -10.31
C THR A 272 -11.35 8.92 -9.11
N GLU A 273 -11.53 10.19 -8.76
CA GLU A 273 -12.47 10.58 -7.70
C GLU A 273 -13.92 10.17 -8.00
N ALA A 274 -14.28 10.02 -9.29
CA ALA A 274 -15.60 9.52 -9.69
C ALA A 274 -15.84 8.05 -9.31
N ASP A 275 -14.77 7.30 -9.06
CA ASP A 275 -14.82 5.89 -8.64
C ASP A 275 -14.97 5.74 -7.12
N ASN A 276 -15.02 6.84 -6.37
CA ASN A 276 -15.20 6.79 -4.92
C ASN A 276 -16.54 6.13 -4.55
N GLY A 277 -16.48 5.05 -3.77
CA GLY A 277 -17.65 4.25 -3.41
C GLY A 277 -18.05 3.23 -4.47
N HIS A 278 -17.26 3.07 -5.54
CA HIS A 278 -17.53 2.06 -6.56
C HIS A 278 -17.55 0.65 -5.97
N VAL A 279 -18.56 -0.13 -6.36
CA VAL A 279 -18.73 -1.54 -5.97
C VAL A 279 -18.35 -2.43 -7.15
N SER A 280 -17.15 -3.00 -7.10
CA SER A 280 -16.73 -4.01 -8.07
C SER A 280 -17.51 -5.29 -7.81
N THR A 281 -18.10 -5.87 -8.86
CA THR A 281 -18.89 -7.11 -8.77
C THR A 281 -18.29 -8.15 -9.69
N VAL A 282 -17.59 -9.13 -9.10
CA VAL A 282 -17.08 -10.28 -9.84
C VAL A 282 -18.15 -11.34 -9.98
N THR A 283 -18.20 -11.97 -11.16
CA THR A 283 -19.00 -13.15 -11.45
C THR A 283 -18.09 -14.34 -11.70
N VAL A 284 -18.31 -15.42 -10.96
CA VAL A 284 -17.60 -16.69 -11.13
C VAL A 284 -18.56 -17.72 -11.70
N SER A 285 -18.11 -18.48 -12.70
CA SER A 285 -18.91 -19.49 -13.41
C SER A 285 -18.08 -20.72 -13.78
N SER A 286 -18.72 -21.89 -13.81
CA SER A 286 -18.09 -23.16 -14.17
C SER A 286 -19.12 -24.08 -14.82
N GLY A 287 -19.01 -24.33 -16.11
CA GLY A 287 -19.94 -25.18 -16.86
C GLY A 287 -21.40 -24.74 -16.72
N LYS A 288 -22.29 -25.67 -16.34
CA LYS A 288 -23.73 -25.42 -16.12
C LYS A 288 -24.09 -25.02 -14.69
N LEU A 289 -23.11 -24.82 -13.82
CA LEU A 289 -23.38 -24.45 -12.42
C LEU A 289 -23.96 -23.04 -12.31
N PRO A 290 -24.82 -22.79 -11.31
CA PRO A 290 -25.26 -21.44 -11.00
C PRO A 290 -24.07 -20.52 -10.78
N LYS A 291 -24.10 -19.34 -11.43
CA LYS A 291 -23.07 -18.32 -11.25
C LYS A 291 -23.07 -17.84 -9.80
N LYS A 292 -21.90 -17.52 -9.27
CA LYS A 292 -21.76 -16.85 -7.97
C LYS A 292 -21.18 -15.47 -8.18
N THR A 293 -21.61 -14.52 -7.36
CA THR A 293 -21.06 -13.17 -7.35
C THR A 293 -20.38 -12.88 -6.02
N SER A 294 -19.35 -12.06 -6.06
CA SER A 294 -18.71 -11.48 -4.88
C SER A 294 -18.42 -10.01 -5.16
N THR A 295 -18.35 -9.19 -4.12
CA THR A 295 -18.25 -7.74 -4.28
C THR A 295 -17.20 -7.15 -3.37
N THR A 296 -16.55 -6.09 -3.84
CA THR A 296 -15.62 -5.27 -3.07
C THR A 296 -15.89 -3.81 -3.33
N THR A 297 -15.57 -2.94 -2.38
CA THR A 297 -15.77 -1.50 -2.50
C THR A 297 -14.43 -0.77 -2.44
N ILE A 298 -14.23 0.21 -3.31
CA ILE A 298 -13.10 1.13 -3.19
C ILE A 298 -13.58 2.49 -2.67
N LYS A 299 -12.80 3.08 -1.78
CA LYS A 299 -12.92 4.48 -1.41
C LYS A 299 -11.78 5.21 -2.08
N VAL A 300 -12.07 6.23 -2.89
CA VAL A 300 -11.04 7.02 -3.56
C VAL A 300 -10.92 8.37 -2.88
N THR A 301 -9.72 8.72 -2.43
CA THR A 301 -9.41 10.05 -1.91
C THR A 301 -8.81 10.91 -3.03
N PRO A 302 -9.07 12.23 -3.04
CA PRO A 302 -8.39 13.15 -3.93
C PRO A 302 -6.87 12.98 -3.87
N PRO A 303 -6.15 13.27 -4.96
CA PRO A 303 -4.70 13.31 -4.87
C PRO A 303 -4.30 14.37 -3.83
N PRO A 304 -3.18 14.20 -3.10
CA PRO A 304 -2.70 15.24 -2.20
C PRO A 304 -2.58 16.57 -2.96
N ALA A 305 -3.18 17.62 -2.40
CA ALA A 305 -3.14 18.96 -2.99
C ALA A 305 -1.68 19.40 -3.23
N ILE A 306 -1.45 20.10 -4.34
CA ILE A 306 -0.15 20.65 -4.73
C ILE A 306 -0.02 22.09 -4.23
N ASP A 307 -0.26 22.34 -2.94
CA ASP A 307 0.04 23.66 -2.41
C ASP A 307 1.57 23.83 -2.26
N GLU A 308 2.06 25.04 -2.47
CA GLU A 308 3.48 25.38 -2.42
C GLU A 308 3.74 26.63 -1.58
N ILE A 309 4.83 26.60 -0.78
CA ILE A 309 5.28 27.73 0.03
C ILE A 309 6.79 27.95 -0.16
N GLY A 310 7.19 29.20 -0.33
CA GLY A 310 8.57 29.67 -0.22
C GLY A 310 9.02 30.54 -1.38
N GLU A 311 10.11 31.28 -1.21
CA GLU A 311 10.64 32.11 -2.30
C GLU A 311 12.15 32.30 -2.20
N PHE A 312 12.61 33.06 -1.20
CA PHE A 312 13.95 33.63 -1.24
C PHE A 312 14.49 34.00 0.14
N VAL A 313 15.81 33.88 0.29
CA VAL A 313 16.57 34.51 1.38
C VAL A 313 17.69 35.30 0.72
N TRP A 314 17.82 36.59 1.05
CA TRP A 314 18.75 37.50 0.35
C TRP A 314 19.59 38.33 1.31
N ASN A 315 20.71 38.82 0.78
CA ASN A 315 21.57 39.76 1.47
C ASN A 315 21.05 41.16 1.16
N ASP A 316 20.41 41.79 2.14
CA ASP A 316 19.93 43.16 2.08
C ASP A 316 21.14 44.11 2.21
N VAL A 317 21.65 44.52 1.06
CA VAL A 317 22.94 45.23 0.93
C VAL A 317 22.79 46.67 1.39
N ASP A 318 21.69 47.31 1.03
CA ASP A 318 21.42 48.71 1.39
C ASP A 318 20.64 48.87 2.70
N ARG A 319 20.21 47.74 3.29
CA ARG A 319 19.56 47.60 4.60
C ARG A 319 18.17 48.24 4.63
N ASN A 320 17.48 48.26 3.50
CA ASN A 320 16.18 48.91 3.36
C ASN A 320 14.98 47.99 3.70
N GLY A 321 15.21 46.69 3.88
CA GLY A 321 14.20 45.67 4.17
C GLY A 321 13.40 45.17 2.97
N LEU A 322 13.70 45.67 1.78
CA LEU A 322 13.10 45.31 0.50
C LEU A 322 14.02 44.38 -0.27
N GLN A 323 13.45 43.63 -1.21
CA GLN A 323 14.20 42.80 -2.13
C GLN A 323 14.47 43.58 -3.41
N ASP A 324 15.74 43.92 -3.61
CA ASP A 324 16.20 44.63 -4.79
C ASP A 324 16.88 43.72 -5.82
N SER A 325 16.76 44.07 -7.11
CA SER A 325 17.24 43.21 -8.21
C SER A 325 18.77 42.97 -8.24
N ALA A 326 19.53 43.80 -7.53
CA ALA A 326 20.99 43.69 -7.43
C ALA A 326 21.45 42.90 -6.19
N GLU A 327 20.51 42.49 -5.33
CA GLU A 327 20.82 41.85 -4.07
C GLU A 327 20.98 40.33 -4.23
N PRO A 328 22.11 39.77 -3.78
CA PRO A 328 22.37 38.35 -3.96
C PRO A 328 21.57 37.51 -2.97
N GLY A 329 21.17 36.31 -3.40
CA GLY A 329 20.61 35.30 -2.51
C GLY A 329 21.65 34.78 -1.50
N VAL A 330 21.19 34.35 -0.33
CA VAL A 330 22.03 33.79 0.73
C VAL A 330 21.91 32.27 0.75
N PRO A 331 22.94 31.53 0.29
CA PRO A 331 22.92 30.08 0.32
C PRO A 331 23.14 29.51 1.72
N GLY A 332 22.71 28.27 1.95
CA GLY A 332 23.04 27.56 3.18
C GLY A 332 22.16 27.87 4.40
N VAL A 333 21.13 28.71 4.26
CA VAL A 333 20.20 29.05 5.34
C VAL A 333 19.26 27.88 5.57
N LYS A 334 19.17 27.39 6.80
CA LYS A 334 18.26 26.30 7.15
C LYS A 334 16.85 26.87 7.34
N VAL A 335 15.89 26.34 6.59
CA VAL A 335 14.49 26.79 6.56
C VAL A 335 13.60 25.67 7.08
N THR A 336 12.73 25.96 8.05
CA THR A 336 11.81 25.00 8.68
C THR A 336 10.36 25.38 8.42
N LEU A 337 9.56 24.44 7.92
CA LEU A 337 8.11 24.59 7.80
C LEU A 337 7.42 24.04 9.06
N LYS A 338 6.51 24.81 9.65
CA LYS A 338 5.69 24.42 10.80
C LYS A 338 4.21 24.46 10.45
N ASP A 339 3.41 23.62 11.12
CA ASP A 339 1.95 23.67 11.06
C ASP A 339 1.36 24.71 12.04
N ALA A 340 0.03 24.84 12.06
CA ALA A 340 -0.72 25.72 12.94
C ALA A 340 -0.46 25.51 14.45
N SER A 341 0.02 24.33 14.85
CA SER A 341 0.35 24.01 16.24
C SER A 341 1.80 24.35 16.60
N GLY A 342 2.59 24.80 15.62
CA GLY A 342 4.03 25.03 15.75
C GLY A 342 4.88 23.77 15.58
N THR A 343 4.29 22.64 15.19
CA THR A 343 5.01 21.39 14.95
C THR A 343 5.77 21.47 13.64
N ALA A 344 7.06 21.12 13.65
CA ALA A 344 7.88 21.07 12.44
C ALA A 344 7.44 19.92 11.52
N LEU A 345 7.17 20.24 10.26
CA LEU A 345 6.78 19.28 9.22
C LEU A 345 7.93 18.88 8.31
N GLY A 346 8.94 19.75 8.18
CA GLY A 346 10.11 19.49 7.35
C GLY A 346 11.10 20.65 7.37
N THR A 347 12.31 20.39 6.87
CA THR A 347 13.39 21.37 6.76
C THR A 347 14.07 21.30 5.40
N LEU A 348 14.52 22.45 4.91
CA LEU A 348 15.34 22.61 3.70
C LEU A 348 16.56 23.49 4.00
N THR A 349 17.45 23.58 3.03
CA THR A 349 18.56 24.54 3.02
C THR A 349 18.45 25.36 1.74
N THR A 350 18.62 26.68 1.82
CA THR A 350 18.60 27.53 0.63
C THR A 350 19.70 27.12 -0.35
N ASP A 351 19.38 27.14 -1.64
CA ASP A 351 20.32 26.80 -2.71
C ASP A 351 21.35 27.91 -2.97
N ALA A 352 22.20 27.75 -3.98
CA ALA A 352 23.24 28.71 -4.36
C ALA A 352 22.69 30.11 -4.68
N ASP A 353 21.44 30.18 -5.13
CA ASP A 353 20.73 31.42 -5.43
C ASP A 353 19.90 31.90 -4.24
N GLY A 354 19.97 31.28 -3.05
CA GLY A 354 19.17 31.66 -1.88
C GLY A 354 17.70 31.20 -1.91
N LYS A 355 17.31 30.32 -2.83
CA LYS A 355 15.92 29.88 -2.97
C LYS A 355 15.60 28.66 -2.13
N TYR A 356 14.34 28.55 -1.71
CA TYR A 356 13.78 27.36 -1.08
C TYR A 356 12.33 27.14 -1.52
N ARG A 357 11.83 25.89 -1.44
CA ARG A 357 10.44 25.58 -1.80
C ARG A 357 9.93 24.32 -1.11
N PHE A 358 8.85 24.45 -0.36
CA PHE A 358 8.04 23.33 0.11
C PHE A 358 6.93 23.06 -0.90
N THR A 359 6.75 21.80 -1.30
CA THR A 359 5.73 21.37 -2.28
C THR A 359 4.86 20.26 -1.70
N LYS A 360 3.74 19.96 -2.36
CA LYS A 360 2.80 18.90 -1.97
C LYS A 360 2.21 19.11 -0.57
N LEU A 361 1.97 20.37 -0.23
CA LEU A 361 1.35 20.74 1.02
C LEU A 361 -0.16 20.52 0.93
N LYS A 362 -0.76 20.09 2.04
CA LYS A 362 -2.21 20.00 2.18
C LYS A 362 -2.78 21.40 2.41
N ASP A 363 -4.06 21.57 2.11
CA ASP A 363 -4.80 22.76 2.56
C ASP A 363 -4.60 22.96 4.08
N GLY A 364 -4.17 24.15 4.50
CA GLY A 364 -3.82 24.36 5.90
C GLY A 364 -3.16 25.69 6.20
N ILE A 365 -2.84 25.87 7.48
CA ILE A 365 -2.14 27.04 8.02
C ILE A 365 -0.71 26.63 8.35
N TYR A 366 0.24 27.44 7.89
CA TYR A 366 1.67 27.16 7.95
C TYR A 366 2.48 28.38 8.40
N GLN A 367 3.68 28.14 8.92
CA GLN A 367 4.67 29.16 9.26
C GLN A 367 6.04 28.71 8.75
N VAL A 368 6.85 29.66 8.26
CA VAL A 368 8.25 29.39 7.87
C VAL A 368 9.18 30.03 8.88
N CYS A 369 10.23 29.31 9.28
CA CYS A 369 11.28 29.83 10.16
C CYS A 369 12.66 29.63 9.54
N PHE A 370 13.43 30.71 9.52
CA PHE A 370 14.79 30.77 9.04
C PHE A 370 15.75 30.66 10.23
N ASP A 371 16.80 29.86 10.08
CA ASP A 371 17.84 29.69 11.10
C ASP A 371 19.16 30.21 10.53
N ILE A 372 19.56 31.37 11.05
CA ILE A 372 20.83 32.05 10.73
C ILE A 372 21.86 31.90 11.86
N GLY A 373 21.61 31.08 12.89
CA GLY A 373 22.45 31.04 14.10
C GLY A 373 23.89 30.57 13.85
N ALA A 374 24.15 29.91 12.72
CA ALA A 374 25.48 29.49 12.29
C ALA A 374 26.12 30.44 11.25
N LEU A 375 25.44 31.52 10.88
CA LEU A 375 25.84 32.44 9.83
C LEU A 375 26.13 33.83 10.43
N PRO A 376 27.08 34.62 9.87
CA PRO A 376 27.46 35.91 10.42
C PRO A 376 26.49 37.04 10.05
N TYR A 377 25.20 36.75 9.89
CA TYR A 377 24.18 37.71 9.47
C TYR A 377 23.29 38.14 10.63
N THR A 378 22.59 39.26 10.42
CA THR A 378 21.42 39.66 11.22
C THR A 378 20.21 39.83 10.31
N TYR A 379 18.99 39.64 10.82
CA TYR A 379 17.79 39.95 10.04
C TYR A 379 17.69 41.45 9.70
N THR A 380 17.11 41.76 8.54
CA THR A 380 16.71 43.11 8.20
C THR A 380 15.34 43.47 8.79
N ALA A 381 14.83 44.67 8.49
CA ALA A 381 13.49 45.08 8.87
C ALA A 381 12.44 44.23 8.15
N LYS A 382 11.47 43.70 8.92
CA LYS A 382 10.32 42.98 8.36
C LYS A 382 9.22 43.94 7.89
N ASP A 383 8.39 43.49 6.95
CA ASP A 383 7.21 44.21 6.42
C ASP A 383 7.53 45.65 5.95
N ALA A 384 8.66 45.83 5.26
CA ALA A 384 9.15 47.15 4.85
C ALA A 384 8.38 47.74 3.65
N GLY A 385 7.59 46.94 2.93
CA GLY A 385 6.93 47.40 1.70
C GLY A 385 5.88 46.45 1.13
N ASP A 386 6.07 46.09 -0.14
CA ASP A 386 5.18 45.17 -0.86
C ASP A 386 5.47 43.75 -0.39
N ASP A 387 4.43 43.02 0.02
CA ASP A 387 4.49 41.64 0.53
C ASP A 387 5.31 40.71 -0.37
N ALA A 388 5.28 40.91 -1.70
CA ALA A 388 6.05 40.08 -2.63
C ALA A 388 7.52 40.47 -2.78
N LYS A 389 7.99 41.48 -2.04
CA LYS A 389 9.33 42.09 -2.19
C LYS A 389 9.88 42.63 -0.88
N ASP A 390 9.44 42.14 0.26
CA ASP A 390 9.98 42.52 1.55
C ASP A 390 10.19 41.28 2.44
N SER A 391 10.79 41.49 3.60
CA SER A 391 11.12 40.40 4.51
C SER A 391 9.93 40.09 5.42
N ASP A 392 9.47 38.85 5.45
CA ASP A 392 8.48 38.39 6.43
C ASP A 392 9.11 37.93 7.75
N ALA A 393 10.40 37.59 7.73
CA ALA A 393 11.08 37.01 8.88
C ALA A 393 11.15 38.01 10.05
N ASP A 394 10.52 37.67 11.17
CA ASP A 394 10.57 38.49 12.38
C ASP A 394 11.98 38.48 12.98
N PRO A 395 12.67 39.64 13.14
CA PRO A 395 14.05 39.68 13.65
C PRO A 395 14.24 39.09 15.05
N ALA A 396 13.19 39.01 15.87
CA ALA A 396 13.25 38.43 17.21
C ALA A 396 13.13 36.90 17.20
N THR A 397 12.49 36.31 16.19
CA THR A 397 12.19 34.87 16.16
C THR A 397 12.77 34.11 14.97
N GLY A 398 13.11 34.81 13.89
CA GLY A 398 13.44 34.25 12.58
C GLY A 398 12.25 33.62 11.86
N CYS A 399 11.02 33.77 12.35
CA CYS A 399 9.83 33.16 11.77
C CYS A 399 8.91 34.20 11.11
N THR A 400 8.23 33.80 10.04
CA THR A 400 7.19 34.58 9.38
C THR A 400 5.91 34.62 10.20
N ALA A 401 4.96 35.48 9.82
CA ALA A 401 3.56 35.28 10.20
C ALA A 401 3.03 33.95 9.62
N THR A 402 1.91 33.45 10.15
CA THR A 402 1.25 32.27 9.57
C THR A 402 0.55 32.62 8.26
N THR A 403 0.65 31.74 7.28
CA THR A 403 -0.08 31.82 6.02
C THR A 403 -1.07 30.67 5.86
N THR A 404 -2.13 30.87 5.10
CA THR A 404 -3.08 29.80 4.73
C THR A 404 -2.95 29.49 3.24
N VAL A 405 -2.59 28.25 2.92
CA VAL A 405 -2.67 27.72 1.56
C VAL A 405 -3.88 26.80 1.42
N GLY A 406 -4.46 26.78 0.22
CA GLY A 406 -5.67 26.01 -0.07
C GLY A 406 -6.35 26.50 -1.35
N PRO A 407 -7.65 26.21 -1.56
CA PRO A 407 -8.33 26.41 -2.85
C PRO A 407 -8.33 27.84 -3.38
N ARG A 408 -8.09 28.84 -2.52
CA ARG A 408 -8.05 30.26 -2.86
C ARG A 408 -6.63 30.84 -2.97
N LYS A 409 -5.62 30.14 -2.42
CA LYS A 409 -4.20 30.52 -2.45
C LYS A 409 -3.39 29.22 -2.53
N ARG A 410 -3.25 28.67 -3.74
CA ARG A 410 -2.51 27.43 -3.98
C ARG A 410 -1.01 27.59 -3.81
N THR A 411 -0.53 28.82 -3.92
CA THR A 411 0.90 29.12 -3.88
C THR A 411 1.08 30.35 -3.05
N ASP A 412 2.05 30.28 -2.13
CA ASP A 412 2.52 31.42 -1.38
C ASP A 412 4.03 31.60 -1.56
N LEU A 413 4.39 32.53 -2.43
CA LEU A 413 5.78 32.86 -2.72
C LEU A 413 6.14 34.20 -2.11
N THR A 414 5.48 34.70 -1.08
CA THR A 414 5.88 35.98 -0.49
C THR A 414 6.78 35.77 0.72
N LEU A 415 6.63 34.63 1.41
CA LEU A 415 7.41 34.27 2.59
C LEU A 415 8.92 34.27 2.29
N ALA A 416 9.60 35.33 2.70
CA ALA A 416 11.02 35.55 2.41
C ALA A 416 11.78 36.14 3.61
N ALA A 417 13.11 36.11 3.56
CA ALA A 417 13.96 36.67 4.62
C ALA A 417 15.12 37.52 4.08
N GLY A 418 15.13 38.81 4.43
CA GLY A 418 16.25 39.70 4.16
C GLY A 418 17.26 39.68 5.30
N LEU A 419 18.55 39.60 4.96
CA LEU A 419 19.65 39.46 5.91
C LEU A 419 20.72 40.52 5.67
N ASN A 420 21.14 41.21 6.74
CA ASN A 420 22.24 42.16 6.71
C ASN A 420 23.56 41.46 7.01
N ALA A 421 24.50 41.52 6.07
CA ALA A 421 25.88 41.11 6.30
C ALA A 421 26.58 41.99 7.35
N PRO A 422 27.62 41.48 8.05
CA PRO A 422 28.37 42.28 9.01
C PRO A 422 29.14 43.38 8.28
N THR A 423 29.36 44.51 8.95
CA THR A 423 30.19 45.59 8.39
C THR A 423 31.57 45.60 9.01
N SER A 424 32.53 46.15 8.28
CA SER A 424 33.90 46.38 8.73
C SER A 424 34.28 47.87 8.71
N LYS A 425 35.36 48.20 9.41
CA LYS A 425 36.09 49.46 9.30
C LYS A 425 37.44 49.23 8.64
N LEU A 426 37.96 50.22 7.93
CA LEU A 426 39.26 50.17 7.29
C LEU A 426 40.07 51.44 7.61
N GLY A 427 41.36 51.29 7.94
CA GLY A 427 42.29 52.36 8.35
C GLY A 427 43.76 51.90 8.27
N ASP A 428 44.75 52.61 8.82
CA ASP A 428 44.63 53.44 10.03
C ASP A 428 45.55 54.68 10.02
N PHE A 429 46.75 54.63 9.43
CA PHE A 429 47.79 55.63 9.68
C PHE A 429 48.62 56.04 8.45
N VAL A 430 48.92 57.33 8.34
CA VAL A 430 49.93 57.87 7.40
C VAL A 430 51.00 58.56 8.23
N TRP A 431 52.28 58.21 8.01
CA TRP A 431 53.40 58.70 8.81
C TRP A 431 54.57 59.17 7.99
N LEU A 432 55.48 59.88 8.64
CA LEU A 432 56.74 60.29 8.05
C LEU A 432 57.81 59.24 8.32
N ASP A 433 58.19 58.50 7.27
CA ASP A 433 59.27 57.53 7.28
C ASP A 433 60.62 58.26 7.11
N LYS A 434 61.26 58.53 8.25
CA LYS A 434 62.44 59.39 8.29
C LYS A 434 63.72 58.65 7.93
N ASP A 435 63.82 57.37 8.31
CA ASP A 435 65.01 56.55 8.07
C ASP A 435 64.90 55.66 6.81
N LYS A 436 63.73 55.70 6.16
CA LYS A 436 63.43 55.09 4.86
C LYS A 436 63.45 53.57 4.91
N ASP A 437 63.15 52.98 6.07
CA ASP A 437 63.16 51.54 6.25
C ASP A 437 61.81 50.86 5.90
N GLY A 438 60.75 51.66 5.73
CA GLY A 438 59.40 51.23 5.38
C GLY A 438 58.59 50.65 6.54
N LEU A 439 59.15 50.63 7.75
CA LEU A 439 58.49 50.20 8.98
C LEU A 439 57.86 51.40 9.67
N GLN A 440 56.85 51.13 10.48
CA GLN A 440 56.23 52.13 11.34
C GLN A 440 56.93 52.13 12.71
N GLY A 441 57.80 53.10 12.92
CA GLY A 441 58.58 53.30 14.15
C GLY A 441 57.85 54.13 15.21
N ARG A 442 58.27 53.98 16.48
CA ARG A 442 57.69 54.73 17.62
C ARG A 442 57.93 56.25 17.57
N ASP A 443 59.00 56.67 16.90
CA ASP A 443 59.41 58.07 16.80
C ASP A 443 58.94 58.75 15.49
N GLU A 444 58.13 58.05 14.70
CA GLU A 444 57.63 58.53 13.42
C GLU A 444 56.29 59.23 13.59
N LEU A 445 56.25 60.49 13.17
CA LEU A 445 55.09 61.35 13.35
C LEU A 445 54.07 61.09 12.26
N GLY A 446 52.79 61.10 12.64
CA GLY A 446 51.69 61.07 11.70
C GLY A 446 51.69 62.31 10.81
N VAL A 447 51.26 62.13 9.55
CA VAL A 447 51.23 63.19 8.55
C VAL A 447 49.78 63.65 8.35
N PRO A 448 49.44 64.87 8.77
CA PRO A 448 48.10 65.41 8.56
C PRO A 448 47.87 65.84 7.11
N ASP A 449 46.60 66.06 6.79
CA ASP A 449 46.15 66.68 5.53
C ASP A 449 46.45 65.87 4.26
N VAL A 450 46.69 64.56 4.38
CA VAL A 450 46.84 63.65 3.24
C VAL A 450 45.45 63.20 2.79
N LYS A 451 45.10 63.46 1.53
CA LYS A 451 43.84 62.96 0.97
C LYS A 451 43.93 61.45 0.76
N VAL A 452 42.97 60.73 1.30
CA VAL A 452 42.85 59.27 1.23
C VAL A 452 41.56 58.91 0.51
N THR A 453 41.64 58.09 -0.53
CA THR A 453 40.49 57.68 -1.36
C THR A 453 40.28 56.17 -1.24
N LEU A 454 39.04 55.76 -0.98
CA LEU A 454 38.60 54.36 -0.99
C LEU A 454 38.00 54.01 -2.35
N LYS A 455 38.47 52.89 -2.93
CA LYS A 455 37.96 52.32 -4.17
C LYS A 455 37.41 50.93 -3.95
N ASP A 456 36.36 50.59 -4.69
CA ASP A 456 35.81 49.22 -4.75
C ASP A 456 36.61 48.31 -5.70
N ALA A 457 36.19 47.05 -5.82
CA ALA A 457 36.81 46.04 -6.69
C ALA A 457 36.82 46.41 -8.19
N SER A 458 35.96 47.34 -8.62
CA SER A 458 35.93 47.87 -10.00
C SER A 458 36.86 49.08 -10.21
N ALA A 459 37.65 49.42 -9.18
CA ALA A 459 38.50 50.61 -9.08
C ALA A 459 37.73 51.94 -9.08
N LYS A 460 36.41 51.90 -8.84
CA LYS A 460 35.58 53.10 -8.70
C LYS A 460 35.78 53.70 -7.31
N GLU A 461 35.98 55.01 -7.25
CA GLU A 461 35.98 55.76 -5.98
C GLU A 461 34.60 55.72 -5.34
N ILE A 462 34.55 55.25 -4.09
CA ILE A 462 33.32 55.11 -3.29
C ILE A 462 33.36 55.95 -2.00
N GLY A 463 34.50 56.55 -1.68
CA GLY A 463 34.65 57.44 -0.54
C GLY A 463 36.01 58.13 -0.52
N SER A 464 36.11 59.24 0.20
CA SER A 464 37.38 59.91 0.47
C SER A 464 37.36 60.56 1.84
N THR A 465 38.52 60.63 2.48
CA THR A 465 38.75 61.34 3.73
C THR A 465 40.11 62.03 3.69
N VAL A 466 40.47 62.73 4.76
CA VAL A 466 41.78 63.36 4.94
C VAL A 466 42.33 62.92 6.29
N THR A 467 43.64 62.65 6.37
CA THR A 467 44.28 62.27 7.63
C THR A 467 44.18 63.38 8.67
N GLY A 468 43.90 62.99 9.91
CA GLY A 468 43.80 63.90 11.05
C GLY A 468 45.16 64.49 11.49
N PRO A 469 45.18 65.37 12.50
CA PRO A 469 46.40 65.98 13.04
C PRO A 469 47.49 64.99 13.48
N ASP A 470 47.07 63.77 13.82
CA ASP A 470 47.92 62.66 14.23
C ASP A 470 48.20 61.68 13.08
N GLY A 471 47.82 61.98 11.83
CA GLY A 471 48.03 61.10 10.68
C GLY A 471 47.01 59.97 10.53
N ARG A 472 46.01 59.88 11.41
CA ARG A 472 45.01 58.80 11.36
C ARG A 472 43.90 59.04 10.37
N TYR A 473 43.36 57.97 9.79
CA TYR A 473 42.17 58.00 8.95
C TYR A 473 41.34 56.72 9.15
N SER A 474 40.05 56.78 8.79
CA SER A 474 39.21 55.58 8.78
C SER A 474 38.04 55.68 7.80
N PHE A 475 37.63 54.53 7.28
CA PHE A 475 36.38 54.30 6.57
C PHE A 475 35.55 53.30 7.37
N GLY A 476 34.31 53.63 7.71
CA GLY A 476 33.42 52.75 8.47
C GLY A 476 32.28 52.18 7.65
N SER A 477 31.56 51.21 8.23
CA SER A 477 30.34 50.62 7.65
C SER A 477 30.56 49.98 6.27
N LEU A 478 31.74 49.41 6.04
CA LEU A 478 32.07 48.73 4.79
C LEU A 478 31.41 47.36 4.76
N LEU A 479 30.68 47.06 3.69
CA LEU A 479 30.11 45.74 3.46
C LEU A 479 31.22 44.75 3.06
N PRO A 480 30.98 43.42 3.13
CA PRO A 480 31.91 42.44 2.59
C PRO A 480 32.21 42.73 1.12
N GLY A 481 33.49 42.81 0.78
CA GLY A 481 33.93 43.23 -0.54
C GLY A 481 35.41 43.59 -0.56
N SER A 482 36.00 43.57 -1.75
CA SER A 482 37.41 43.95 -1.93
C SER A 482 37.52 45.48 -2.10
N TYR A 483 38.37 46.09 -1.28
CA TYR A 483 38.63 47.53 -1.31
C TYR A 483 40.11 47.84 -1.46
N GLN A 484 40.39 48.97 -2.08
CA GLN A 484 41.73 49.55 -2.24
C GLN A 484 41.75 50.96 -1.66
N VAL A 485 42.80 51.31 -0.93
CA VAL A 485 43.03 52.67 -0.43
C VAL A 485 44.13 53.33 -1.23
N CYS A 486 43.92 54.56 -1.68
CA CYS A 486 44.89 55.37 -2.41
C CYS A 486 45.21 56.66 -1.65
N PHE A 487 46.48 57.03 -1.62
CA PHE A 487 46.99 58.19 -0.89
C PHE A 487 47.50 59.25 -1.89
N ASP A 488 46.99 60.47 -1.78
CA ASP A 488 47.52 61.62 -2.51
C ASP A 488 48.63 62.29 -1.70
N VAL A 489 49.87 61.96 -2.04
CA VAL A 489 51.07 62.35 -1.29
C VAL A 489 51.69 63.66 -1.78
N GLY A 490 51.08 64.32 -2.77
CA GLY A 490 51.57 65.58 -3.33
C GLY A 490 53.00 65.47 -3.87
N SER A 491 53.92 66.31 -3.35
CA SER A 491 55.33 66.29 -3.72
C SER A 491 56.19 65.31 -2.92
N ARG A 492 55.63 64.62 -1.92
CA ARG A 492 56.33 63.59 -1.13
C ARG A 492 56.43 62.29 -1.92
N GLN A 493 57.23 61.34 -1.43
CA GLN A 493 57.33 59.99 -1.97
C GLN A 493 56.80 58.97 -0.97
N LEU A 494 56.24 57.86 -1.45
CA LEU A 494 55.94 56.71 -0.60
C LEU A 494 57.20 55.91 -0.30
N THR A 495 57.32 55.41 0.92
CA THR A 495 58.35 54.45 1.30
C THR A 495 58.06 53.05 0.77
N LYS A 496 59.04 52.14 0.87
CA LYS A 496 58.92 50.76 0.45
C LYS A 496 57.73 50.07 1.15
N SER A 497 56.86 49.45 0.35
CA SER A 497 55.76 48.63 0.87
C SER A 497 56.22 47.25 1.33
N GLY A 498 55.53 46.64 2.30
CA GLY A 498 55.75 45.24 2.70
C GLY A 498 57.12 45.02 3.37
N ALA A 499 57.60 45.97 4.16
CA ALA A 499 58.88 45.91 4.84
C ALA A 499 58.83 45.05 6.12
N ALA A 500 57.68 44.94 6.77
CA ALA A 500 57.51 44.16 7.98
C ALA A 500 57.33 42.67 7.69
N LYS A 501 57.58 41.87 8.73
CA LYS A 501 57.26 40.43 8.73
C LYS A 501 55.77 40.16 9.02
N PHE A 502 55.06 41.15 9.57
CA PHE A 502 53.67 41.09 9.97
C PHE A 502 52.95 42.38 9.56
N ASP A 503 51.75 42.24 9.01
CA ASP A 503 50.93 43.35 8.49
C ASP A 503 50.57 44.36 9.60
N GLY A 504 50.40 45.64 9.23
CA GLY A 504 50.01 46.72 10.13
C GLY A 504 51.15 47.35 10.94
N THR A 505 52.40 47.13 10.53
CA THR A 505 53.59 47.79 11.10
C THR A 505 54.55 48.30 10.03
N ASP A 506 54.06 48.44 8.80
CA ASP A 506 54.79 48.86 7.61
C ASP A 506 53.85 49.49 6.58
N SER A 507 54.44 50.08 5.53
CA SER A 507 53.64 50.69 4.47
C SER A 507 52.95 49.60 3.64
N ALA A 508 51.62 49.70 3.50
CA ALA A 508 50.84 48.85 2.59
C ALA A 508 50.67 49.48 1.20
N ALA A 509 50.90 50.79 1.08
CA ALA A 509 50.76 51.52 -0.17
C ALA A 509 51.94 51.26 -1.12
N ASP A 510 51.66 50.82 -2.34
CA ASP A 510 52.65 50.60 -3.39
C ASP A 510 53.18 51.96 -3.91
N PRO A 511 54.51 52.21 -3.82
CA PRO A 511 55.11 53.46 -4.30
C PRO A 511 54.88 53.78 -5.77
N ALA A 512 54.64 52.77 -6.62
CA ALA A 512 54.40 52.97 -8.04
C ALA A 512 52.98 53.45 -8.33
N THR A 513 52.00 53.07 -7.50
CA THR A 513 50.58 53.33 -7.77
C THR A 513 49.95 54.34 -6.83
N GLY A 514 50.55 54.55 -5.65
CA GLY A 514 49.95 55.35 -4.60
C GLY A 514 48.88 54.61 -3.79
N CYS A 515 48.64 53.32 -4.07
CA CYS A 515 47.51 52.59 -3.51
C CYS A 515 47.92 51.25 -2.86
N THR A 516 47.13 50.79 -1.90
CA THR A 516 47.25 49.46 -1.33
C THR A 516 46.77 48.39 -2.32
N PRO A 517 47.20 47.12 -2.18
CA PRO A 517 46.55 46.01 -2.86
C PRO A 517 45.05 45.94 -2.51
N PRO A 518 44.15 45.59 -3.47
CA PRO A 518 42.76 45.32 -3.16
C PRO A 518 42.61 44.09 -2.27
N ALA A 519 41.85 44.20 -1.19
CA ALA A 519 41.62 43.11 -0.25
C ALA A 519 40.28 43.27 0.47
N GLU A 520 39.74 42.15 0.95
CA GLU A 520 38.56 42.18 1.83
C GLU A 520 38.99 42.57 3.25
N PRO A 521 38.40 43.62 3.86
CA PRO A 521 38.74 44.05 5.20
C PRO A 521 38.38 42.95 6.21
N GLY A 522 39.26 42.70 7.17
CA GLY A 522 38.93 41.86 8.32
C GLY A 522 37.69 42.39 9.07
N VAL A 523 36.89 41.51 9.66
CA VAL A 523 35.74 41.90 10.49
C VAL A 523 36.15 41.79 11.97
N PRO A 524 35.94 42.82 12.82
CA PRO A 524 35.17 44.05 12.56
C PRO A 524 35.98 45.20 11.97
N GLU A 525 37.30 45.08 11.85
CA GLU A 525 38.17 46.13 11.30
C GLU A 525 39.47 45.59 10.66
N ASP A 526 39.98 46.35 9.69
CA ASP A 526 41.29 46.21 9.04
C ASP A 526 42.08 47.52 9.23
N LEU A 527 43.07 47.50 10.12
CA LEU A 527 43.92 48.65 10.44
C LEU A 527 45.30 48.56 9.79
N THR A 528 45.44 47.77 8.72
CA THR A 528 46.75 47.49 8.09
C THR A 528 47.01 48.30 6.82
N ARG A 529 46.09 49.22 6.46
CA ARG A 529 46.17 50.00 5.22
C ARG A 529 46.94 51.29 5.48
N ASP A 530 48.21 51.16 5.77
CA ASP A 530 49.00 52.32 6.21
C ASP A 530 49.93 52.82 5.08
N ALA A 531 50.35 54.09 5.15
CA ALA A 531 51.29 54.67 4.19
C ALA A 531 52.43 55.46 4.85
N GLY A 532 53.67 55.03 4.65
CA GLY A 532 54.86 55.77 5.08
C GLY A 532 55.33 56.74 3.99
N LEU A 533 55.62 58.00 4.36
CA LEU A 533 56.02 59.06 3.44
C LEU A 533 57.45 59.52 3.70
N ILE A 534 58.21 59.69 2.63
CA ILE A 534 59.57 60.23 2.66
C ILE A 534 59.53 61.69 2.20
N GLU A 535 60.21 62.59 2.93
CA GLU A 535 60.37 63.98 2.50
C GLU A 535 61.25 64.08 1.22
N PRO A 536 60.99 65.08 0.36
CA PRO A 536 61.73 65.28 -0.90
C PRO A 536 63.25 65.36 -0.77
#